data_AF-A0A512JP40-F1
#
_entry.id   AF-A0A512JP40-F1
#
_cell.length_a   1.000
_cell.length_b   1.000
_cell.length_c   1.000
_cell.angle_alpha   90.00
_cell.angle_beta   90.00
_cell.angle_gamma   90.00
#
_symmetry.space_group_name_H-M   'P 1'
#
loop_
_entity.id
_entity.type
_entity.pdbx_description
1 polymer ?
#
loop_
_entity_poly.entity_id
_entity_poly.type
_entity_poly.pdbx_seq_one_letter_code
_entity_poly.pdbx_strand_id
1 'polypeptide(L)'
;MRRNPLAPDEIARCKAAMSKPAPMQALRLIASGRVIIEVTPEGDILIDRFDGKRVRDPDHPDCKMGLAGAWPLLAAGMIDEFGVITEAGRLALSEREGGER
;
A
#
# COMPACT_ATOMS: atom_id res chain seq x y z
N MET A 1 14.89 -10.95 3.15
CA MET A 1 14.95 -11.14 4.62
C MET A 1 13.60 -11.71 5.06
N ARG A 2 13.52 -12.67 5.99
CA ARG A 2 12.21 -13.13 6.50
C ARG A 2 11.68 -12.08 7.49
N ARG A 3 10.53 -11.48 7.20
CA ARG A 3 9.83 -10.58 8.13
C ARG A 3 9.46 -11.34 9.41
N ASN A 4 9.64 -10.71 10.56
CA ASN A 4 9.06 -11.23 11.80
C ASN A 4 7.53 -11.26 11.66
N PRO A 5 6.86 -12.27 12.24
CA PRO A 5 5.40 -12.28 12.33
C PRO A 5 4.91 -11.00 13.04
N LEU A 6 3.85 -10.38 12.52
CA LEU A 6 3.20 -9.23 13.14
C LEU A 6 2.74 -9.59 14.56
N ALA A 7 2.89 -8.65 15.49
CA ALA A 7 2.38 -8.86 16.84
C ALA A 7 0.82 -8.89 16.84
N PRO A 8 0.18 -9.54 17.83
CA PRO A 8 -1.29 -9.70 17.84
C PRO A 8 -2.08 -8.38 17.76
N ASP A 9 -1.57 -7.33 18.41
CA ASP A 9 -2.12 -5.98 18.35
C ASP A 9 -1.98 -5.37 16.95
N GLU A 10 -0.86 -5.61 16.27
CA GLU A 10 -0.64 -5.17 14.89
C GLU A 10 -1.58 -5.87 13.91
N ILE A 11 -1.83 -7.16 14.12
CA ILE A 11 -2.82 -7.91 13.33
C ILE A 11 -4.22 -7.30 13.52
N ALA A 12 -4.59 -6.94 14.76
CA ALA A 12 -5.88 -6.29 15.03
C ALA A 12 -5.99 -4.92 14.35
N ARG A 13 -4.92 -4.10 14.41
CA ARG A 13 -4.85 -2.80 13.70
C ARG A 13 -4.95 -2.99 12.19
N CYS A 14 -4.26 -3.98 11.64
CA CYS A 14 -4.29 -4.30 10.22
C CYS A 14 -5.72 -4.66 9.78
N LYS A 15 -6.38 -5.59 10.49
CA LYS A 15 -7.78 -5.95 10.22
C LYS A 15 -8.72 -4.74 10.28
N ALA A 16 -8.59 -3.91 11.31
CA ALA A 16 -9.41 -2.71 11.49
C ALA A 16 -9.15 -1.63 10.42
N ALA A 17 -7.93 -1.55 9.89
CA ALA A 17 -7.61 -0.65 8.79
C ALA A 17 -8.15 -1.17 7.45
N MET A 18 -8.03 -2.48 7.20
CA MET A 18 -8.51 -3.15 5.98
C MET A 18 -10.03 -3.08 5.79
N SER A 19 -10.81 -2.84 6.86
CA SER A 19 -12.26 -2.61 6.74
C SER A 19 -12.62 -1.23 6.18
N LYS A 20 -11.65 -0.30 6.09
CA LYS A 20 -11.86 1.04 5.55
C LYS A 20 -11.71 1.05 4.02
N PRO A 21 -12.24 2.07 3.32
CA PRO A 21 -12.05 2.20 1.88
C PRO A 21 -10.60 2.50 1.46
N ALA A 22 -9.84 3.20 2.31
CA ALA A 22 -8.53 3.75 1.96
C ALA A 22 -7.51 2.70 1.48
N PRO A 23 -7.36 1.52 2.12
CA PRO A 23 -6.44 0.50 1.61
C PRO A 23 -6.78 0.01 0.20
N MET A 24 -8.06 -0.25 -0.09
CA MET A 24 -8.43 -0.67 -1.44
C MET A 24 -8.23 0.43 -2.48
N GLN A 25 -8.46 1.69 -2.11
CA GLN A 25 -8.14 2.84 -2.99
C GLN A 25 -6.64 2.94 -3.25
N ALA A 26 -5.80 2.76 -2.22
CA ALA A 26 -4.35 2.71 -2.37
C ALA A 26 -3.91 1.55 -3.26
N LEU A 27 -4.50 0.36 -3.08
CA LEU A 27 -4.20 -0.82 -3.91
C LEU A 27 -4.58 -0.59 -5.38
N ARG A 28 -5.77 -0.02 -5.64
CA ARG A 28 -6.20 0.38 -6.99
C ARG A 28 -5.25 1.41 -7.60
N LEU A 29 -4.79 2.38 -6.80
CA LEU A 29 -3.86 3.39 -7.27
C LEU A 29 -2.52 2.78 -7.67
N ILE A 30 -1.95 1.90 -6.83
CA ILE A 30 -0.72 1.16 -7.15
C ILE A 30 -0.92 0.33 -8.42
N ALA A 31 -2.06 -0.37 -8.52
CA ALA A 31 -2.38 -1.23 -9.67
C ALA A 31 -2.50 -0.46 -10.98
N SER A 32 -2.94 0.79 -10.92
CA SER A 32 -3.06 1.64 -12.11
C SER A 32 -1.70 1.98 -12.76
N GLY A 33 -0.58 1.76 -12.07
CA GLY A 33 0.76 2.14 -12.52
C GLY A 33 1.02 3.66 -12.54
N ARG A 34 0.03 4.47 -12.14
CA ARG A 34 0.17 5.94 -12.05
C ARG A 34 1.05 6.37 -10.90
N VAL A 35 1.11 5.57 -9.83
CA VAL A 35 1.96 5.82 -8.67
C VAL A 35 3.14 4.86 -8.68
N ILE A 36 4.33 5.40 -8.41
CA ILE A 36 5.53 4.61 -8.09
C ILE A 36 5.77 4.79 -6.60
N ILE A 37 5.80 3.67 -5.88
CA ILE A 37 6.00 3.65 -4.44
C ILE A 37 7.38 3.09 -4.07
N GLU A 38 7.82 3.42 -2.87
CA GLU A 38 8.97 2.82 -2.22
C GLU A 38 8.51 2.26 -0.87
N VAL A 39 9.03 1.09 -0.50
CA VAL A 39 8.79 0.48 0.80
C VAL A 39 10.06 0.62 1.63
N THR A 40 9.97 1.23 2.80
CA THR A 40 11.11 1.38 3.70
C THR A 40 11.41 0.07 4.43
N PRO A 41 12.62 -0.13 4.98
CA PRO A 41 12.93 -1.27 5.85
C PRO A 41 11.95 -1.40 7.04
N GLU A 42 11.44 -0.28 7.53
CA GLU A 42 10.47 -0.20 8.63
C GLU A 42 9.03 -0.57 8.17
N GLY A 43 8.80 -0.64 6.86
CA GLY A 43 7.51 -0.98 6.27
C GLY A 43 6.59 0.21 5.99
N ASP A 44 7.13 1.43 6.01
CA ASP A 44 6.42 2.60 5.51
C ASP A 44 6.35 2.55 3.99
N ILE A 45 5.27 3.06 3.43
CA ILE A 45 5.05 3.08 1.99
C ILE A 45 4.97 4.53 1.56
N LEU A 46 5.97 4.93 0.78
CA LEU A 46 6.21 6.30 0.38
C LEU A 46 5.96 6.45 -1.13
N ILE A 47 5.44 7.60 -1.54
CA ILE A 47 5.24 7.94 -2.95
C ILE A 47 6.54 8.53 -3.49
N ASP A 48 7.16 7.88 -4.48
CA ASP A 48 8.27 8.50 -5.22
C ASP A 48 7.73 9.34 -6.38
N ARG A 49 6.80 8.79 -7.16
CA ARG A 49 6.19 9.49 -8.31
C ARG A 49 4.70 9.28 -8.43
N PHE A 50 4.03 10.27 -9.01
CA PHE A 50 2.64 10.23 -9.43
C PHE A 50 2.52 10.82 -10.83
N ASP A 51 1.94 10.08 -11.77
CA ASP A 51 1.85 10.43 -13.19
C ASP A 51 3.20 10.90 -13.77
N GLY A 52 4.27 10.18 -13.40
CA GLY A 52 5.65 10.45 -13.85
C GLY A 52 6.36 11.61 -13.14
N LYS A 53 5.65 12.40 -12.32
CA LYS A 53 6.21 13.54 -11.57
C LYS A 53 6.65 13.11 -10.18
N ARG A 54 7.78 13.66 -9.70
CA ARG A 54 8.21 13.46 -8.31
C ARG A 54 7.19 14.11 -7.36
N VAL A 55 6.80 13.38 -6.33
CA VAL A 55 5.92 13.88 -5.27
C VAL A 55 6.73 14.01 -3.98
N ARG A 56 6.68 15.18 -3.35
CA ARG A 56 7.38 15.49 -2.12
C ARG A 56 6.43 16.20 -1.18
N ASP A 57 6.72 16.12 0.11
CA ASP A 57 5.99 16.88 1.11
C ASP A 57 6.15 18.39 0.81
N PRO A 58 5.06 19.16 0.70
CA PRO A 58 5.13 20.59 0.40
C PRO A 58 5.81 21.40 1.50
N ASP A 59 5.71 20.96 2.76
CA ASP A 59 6.33 21.61 3.92
C ASP A 59 7.78 21.13 4.11
N HIS A 60 8.10 19.93 3.60
CA HIS A 60 9.43 19.34 3.63
C HIS A 60 9.84 18.77 2.25
N PRO A 61 10.34 19.60 1.30
CA PRO A 61 10.57 19.20 -0.09
C PRO A 61 11.57 18.05 -0.30
N ASP A 62 12.43 17.76 0.69
CA ASP A 62 13.36 16.64 0.66
C ASP A 62 12.71 15.30 1.08
N CYS A 63 11.54 15.36 1.70
CA CYS A 63 10.81 14.21 2.22
C CYS A 63 9.81 13.66 1.19
N LYS A 64 9.76 12.34 1.07
CA LYS A 64 8.68 11.67 0.32
C LYS A 64 7.40 11.66 1.15
N MET A 65 6.25 11.73 0.49
CA MET A 65 4.95 11.63 1.16
C MET A 65 4.58 10.17 1.42
N GLY A 66 3.97 9.88 2.56
CA GLY A 66 3.38 8.57 2.82
C GLY A 66 2.12 8.32 1.98
N LEU A 67 1.94 7.10 1.48
CA LEU A 67 0.71 6.68 0.82
C LEU A 67 -0.31 6.22 1.87
N ALA A 68 -1.31 7.06 2.12
CA ALA A 68 -2.36 6.77 3.10
C ALA A 68 -3.07 5.44 2.81
N GLY A 69 -3.22 4.61 3.84
CA GLY A 69 -3.90 3.32 3.73
C GLY A 69 -3.08 2.20 3.08
N ALA A 70 -1.83 2.45 2.68
CA ALA A 70 -1.02 1.42 2.03
C ALA A 70 -0.38 0.43 3.02
N TRP A 71 -0.05 0.85 4.25
CA TRP A 71 0.61 -0.02 5.25
C TRP A 71 -0.11 -1.37 5.46
N PRO A 72 -1.45 -1.40 5.62
CA PRO A 72 -2.20 -2.65 5.72
C PRO A 72 -2.04 -3.58 4.51
N LEU A 73 -1.82 -3.05 3.31
CA LEU A 73 -1.63 -3.86 2.09
C LEU A 73 -0.35 -4.68 2.17
N LEU A 74 0.73 -4.05 2.65
CA LEU A 74 2.02 -4.71 2.85
C LEU A 74 1.94 -5.70 4.01
N ALA A 75 1.23 -5.35 5.09
CA ALA A 75 0.98 -6.24 6.21
C ALA A 75 0.13 -7.47 5.82
N ALA A 76 -0.84 -7.29 4.92
CA ALA A 76 -1.70 -8.35 4.39
C ALA A 76 -1.06 -9.13 3.22
N GLY A 77 0.17 -8.80 2.82
CA GLY A 77 0.86 -9.48 1.70
C GLY A 77 0.24 -9.23 0.33
N MET A 78 -0.52 -8.14 0.16
CA MET A 78 -1.11 -7.72 -1.12
C MET A 78 -0.11 -6.96 -2.00
N ILE A 79 0.90 -6.35 -1.37
CA ILE A 79 2.10 -5.83 -2.01
C ILE A 79 3.33 -6.41 -1.28
N ASP A 80 4.45 -6.52 -2.00
CA ASP A 80 5.71 -6.99 -1.43
C ASP A 80 6.65 -5.84 -1.01
N GLU A 81 7.83 -6.19 -0.50
CA GLU A 81 8.89 -5.24 -0.11
C GLU A 81 9.47 -4.40 -1.25
N PHE A 82 9.14 -4.71 -2.50
CA PHE A 82 9.51 -3.92 -3.67
C PHE A 82 8.35 -3.04 -4.16
N GLY A 83 7.22 -3.02 -3.43
CA GLY A 83 6.02 -2.30 -3.81
C GLY A 83 5.27 -2.94 -4.98
N VAL A 84 5.56 -4.19 -5.31
CA VAL A 84 4.91 -4.93 -6.39
C VAL A 84 3.65 -5.59 -5.88
N ILE A 85 2.57 -5.51 -6.64
CA ILE A 85 1.32 -6.20 -6.32
C ILE A 85 1.51 -7.71 -6.44
N THR A 86 1.18 -8.42 -5.36
CA THR A 86 1.25 -9.87 -5.29
C THR A 86 0.01 -10.53 -5.90
N GLU A 87 -0.03 -11.85 -5.93
CA GLU A 87 -1.24 -12.58 -6.33
C GLU A 87 -2.43 -12.26 -5.41
N ALA A 88 -2.22 -12.20 -4.10
CA ALA A 88 -3.27 -11.84 -3.14
C ALA A 88 -3.85 -10.44 -3.41
N GLY A 89 -2.99 -9.47 -3.76
CA GLY A 89 -3.45 -8.13 -4.16
C GLY A 89 -4.27 -8.14 -5.45
N ARG A 90 -3.86 -8.92 -6.46
CA ARG A 90 -4.62 -9.05 -7.73
C ARG A 90 -5.98 -9.71 -7.53
N LEU A 91 -6.07 -10.75 -6.71
CA LEU A 91 -7.33 -11.41 -6.36
C LEU A 91 -8.27 -10.45 -5.64
N ALA A 92 -7.77 -9.71 -4.65
CA ALA A 92 -8.57 -8.73 -3.90
C ALA A 92 -9.16 -7.61 -4.78
N LEU A 93 -8.43 -7.19 -5.83
CA LEU A 93 -8.95 -6.24 -6.82
C LEU A 93 -10.06 -6.86 -7.67
N SER A 94 -9.86 -8.09 -8.13
CA SER A 94 -10.81 -8.80 -8.99
C SER A 94 -12.15 -9.09 -8.30
N GLU A 95 -12.11 -9.51 -7.02
CA GLU A 95 -13.32 -9.78 -6.22
C GLU A 95 -14.18 -8.52 -6.02
N ARG A 96 -13.53 -7.36 -5.85
CA ARG A 96 -14.21 -6.07 -5.66
C ARG A 96 -14.81 -5.51 -6.94
N GLU A 97 -14.15 -5.72 -8.08
CA GLU A 97 -14.66 -5.31 -9.40
C GLU A 97 -15.77 -6.25 -9.91
N GLY A 98 -15.73 -7.53 -9.53
CA GLY A 98 -16.78 -8.50 -9.87
C GLY A 98 -18.08 -8.34 -9.08
N GLY A 99 -18.04 -7.69 -7.91
CA GLY A 99 -19.21 -7.40 -7.07
C GLY A 99 -19.91 -6.05 -7.36
N GLU A 100 -19.35 -5.22 -8.24
CA GLU A 100 -19.92 -3.93 -8.67
C GLU A 100 -20.72 -4.04 -9.99
N ARG A 101 -21.16 -5.25 -10.39
CA ARG A 101 -22.03 -5.50 -11.54
C ARG A 101 -23.45 -5.87 -11.16
#